data_AF-A0ABD2JZ10-F1
#
_entry.id   AF-A0ABD2JZ10-F1
#
_cell.length_a   1.000
_cell.length_b   1.000
_cell.length_c   1.000
_cell.angle_alpha   90.00
_cell.angle_beta   90.00
_cell.angle_gamma   90.00
#
_symmetry.space_group_name_H-M   'P 1'
#
loop_
_entity.id
_entity.type
_entity.pdbx_description
1 polymer ?
#
loop_
_entity_poly.entity_id
_entity_poly.type
_entity_poly.pdbx_seq_one_letter_code
_entity_poly.pdbx_strand_id
1 'polypeptide(L)'
;MPHEKASQNLLTKKENVRKITSLLVLNLVMTLALMCFVMWNTLSSQKENKLQKSLLFIAHPSHNQLAASSTYELFRSADLMNRWNSSDCDQNIFINRSDQSIQRIGTRDIWYSSCRTENMAPASQHFGIFYFEMEIIKLETTNDAKDGHCVGLGIGLSPKKMPMNEIMESLGPFNGTYAYDCTGKFWGHSISGSRRLETGGRVSKQKPLFQAGGPWVEGMPLLRAGDVVGCGVKMATRQIIYTLNGQRLDTTDMFVDKSTDLYPTVTLHWLMDKVNANFGPKFKFDLLKE
;
A
#
# COMPACT_ATOMS: atom_id res chain seq x y z
N MET A 1 80.06 -2.19 -12.26
CA MET A 1 78.69 -1.81 -12.68
C MET A 1 77.58 -2.90 -12.56
N PRO A 2 77.69 -3.98 -11.74
CA PRO A 2 76.50 -4.81 -11.39
C PRO A 2 75.82 -4.44 -10.05
N HIS A 3 76.58 -3.97 -9.06
CA HIS A 3 76.10 -3.74 -7.70
C HIS A 3 75.10 -2.57 -7.57
N GLU A 4 75.23 -1.55 -8.41
CA GLU A 4 74.40 -0.33 -8.35
C GLU A 4 72.97 -0.57 -8.89
N LYS A 5 72.83 -1.38 -9.96
CA LYS A 5 71.52 -1.80 -10.50
C LYS A 5 70.74 -2.69 -9.52
N ALA A 6 71.43 -3.56 -8.78
CA ALA A 6 70.79 -4.42 -7.77
C ALA A 6 70.24 -3.61 -6.58
N SER A 7 70.97 -2.57 -6.14
CA SER A 7 70.54 -1.68 -5.07
C SER A 7 69.32 -0.83 -5.46
N GLN A 8 69.32 -0.26 -6.67
CA GLN A 8 68.18 0.49 -7.20
C GLN A 8 66.91 -0.37 -7.34
N ASN A 9 67.03 -1.62 -7.81
CA ASN A 9 65.90 -2.56 -7.87
C ASN A 9 65.34 -2.94 -6.48
N LEU A 10 66.20 -2.99 -5.46
CA LEU A 10 65.75 -3.27 -4.08
C LEU A 10 65.02 -2.07 -3.48
N LEU A 11 65.48 -0.85 -3.76
CA LEU A 11 64.84 0.40 -3.33
C LEU A 11 63.44 0.56 -3.96
N THR A 12 63.30 0.36 -5.28
CA THR A 12 62.01 0.44 -5.96
C THR A 12 61.03 -0.63 -5.49
N LYS A 13 61.50 -1.85 -5.23
CA LYS A 13 60.67 -2.92 -4.65
C LYS A 13 60.17 -2.56 -3.23
N LYS A 14 61.03 -2.01 -2.37
CA LYS A 14 60.64 -1.54 -1.03
C LYS A 14 59.62 -0.40 -1.09
N GLU A 15 59.78 0.51 -2.04
CA GLU A 15 58.85 1.63 -2.22
C GLU A 15 57.47 1.17 -2.72
N ASN A 16 57.43 0.21 -3.65
CA ASN A 16 56.19 -0.39 -4.12
C ASN A 16 55.47 -1.17 -3.01
N VAL A 17 56.20 -1.91 -2.17
CA VAL A 17 55.62 -2.59 -1.00
C VAL A 17 55.02 -1.58 -0.01
N ARG A 18 55.69 -0.44 0.23
CA ARG A 18 55.16 0.66 1.07
C ARG A 18 53.89 1.27 0.49
N LYS A 19 53.83 1.51 -0.82
CA LYS A 19 52.63 2.05 -1.49
C LYS A 19 51.45 1.08 -1.41
N ILE A 20 51.68 -0.21 -1.65
CA ILE A 20 50.65 -1.25 -1.55
C ILE A 20 50.14 -1.39 -0.10
N THR A 21 51.05 -1.43 0.89
CA THR A 21 50.64 -1.46 2.30
C THR A 21 49.87 -0.22 2.71
N SER A 22 50.28 0.98 2.28
CA SER A 22 49.54 2.22 2.52
C SER A 22 48.13 2.19 1.89
N LEU A 23 47.98 1.64 0.69
CA LEU A 23 46.69 1.55 -0.01
C LEU A 23 45.75 0.55 0.68
N LEU A 24 46.28 -0.58 1.14
CA LEU A 24 45.53 -1.58 1.90
C LEU A 24 45.05 -1.03 3.26
N VAL A 25 45.91 -0.29 3.96
CA VAL A 25 45.55 0.38 5.21
C VAL A 25 44.45 1.42 4.97
N LEU A 26 44.56 2.24 3.91
CA LEU A 26 43.54 3.23 3.59
C LEU A 26 42.18 2.57 3.28
N ASN A 27 42.18 1.47 2.52
CA ASN A 27 40.96 0.74 2.18
C ASN A 27 40.31 0.11 3.44
N LEU A 28 41.13 -0.43 4.35
CA LEU A 28 40.63 -0.95 5.63
C LEU A 28 40.02 0.15 6.51
N VAL A 29 40.64 1.33 6.57
CA VAL A 29 40.09 2.48 7.32
C VAL A 29 38.76 2.95 6.72
N MET A 30 38.67 3.05 5.38
CA MET A 30 37.44 3.47 4.71
C MET A 30 36.29 2.47 4.90
N THR A 31 36.58 1.17 4.83
CA THR A 31 35.57 0.13 5.07
C THR A 31 35.08 0.10 6.51
N LEU A 32 35.98 0.28 7.49
CA LEU A 32 35.59 0.42 8.90
C LEU A 32 34.73 1.67 9.14
N ALA A 33 35.10 2.81 8.55
CA ALA A 33 34.32 4.04 8.65
C ALA A 33 32.91 3.88 8.06
N LEU A 34 32.78 3.19 6.92
CA LEU A 34 31.48 2.90 6.30
C LEU A 34 30.63 1.99 7.20
N MET A 35 31.23 0.95 7.80
CA MET A 35 30.53 0.07 8.74
C MET A 35 30.07 0.83 10.00
N CYS A 36 30.90 1.70 10.56
CA CYS A 36 30.52 2.56 11.69
C CYS A 36 29.37 3.49 11.32
N PHE A 37 29.38 4.08 10.12
CA PHE A 37 28.28 4.93 9.65
C PHE A 37 26.98 4.15 9.47
N VAL A 38 27.03 2.95 8.88
CA VAL A 38 25.85 2.08 8.74
C VAL A 38 25.32 1.65 10.11
N MET A 39 26.19 1.26 11.04
CA MET A 39 25.79 0.92 12.41
C MET A 39 25.17 2.12 13.14
N TRP A 40 25.74 3.31 12.99
CA TRP A 40 25.21 4.53 13.60
C TRP A 40 23.80 4.86 13.09
N ASN A 41 23.58 4.82 11.78
CA ASN A 41 22.26 5.04 11.19
C ASN A 41 21.25 3.97 11.65
N THR A 42 21.68 2.71 11.74
CA THR A 42 20.82 1.61 12.21
C THR A 42 20.45 1.79 13.69
N LEU A 43 21.42 2.16 14.54
CA LEU A 43 21.20 2.42 15.96
C LEU A 43 20.34 3.67 16.20
N SER A 44 20.54 4.73 15.41
CA SER A 44 19.72 5.94 15.45
C SER A 44 18.26 5.63 15.09
N SER A 45 18.05 4.90 13.99
CA SER A 45 16.73 4.44 13.55
C SER A 45 16.06 3.53 14.58
N GLN A 46 16.81 2.62 15.23
CA GLN A 46 16.26 1.79 16.30
C GLN A 46 15.91 2.59 17.56
N LYS A 47 16.69 3.63 17.89
CA LYS A 47 16.45 4.50 19.06
C LYS A 47 15.19 5.35 18.84
N GLU A 48 15.01 5.91 17.65
CA GLU A 48 13.79 6.63 17.26
C GLU A 48 12.55 5.72 17.31
N ASN A 49 12.64 4.52 16.75
CA ASN A 49 11.56 3.52 16.82
C ASN A 49 11.20 3.13 18.27
N LYS A 50 12.21 3.01 19.15
CA LYS A 50 11.99 2.64 20.56
C LYS A 50 11.39 3.80 21.35
N LEU A 51 11.79 5.04 21.08
CA LEU A 51 11.21 6.25 21.65
C LEU A 51 9.74 6.43 21.23
N GLN A 52 9.44 6.27 19.94
CA GLN A 52 8.07 6.29 19.42
C GLN A 52 7.18 5.21 20.06
N LYS A 53 7.71 3.98 20.23
CA LYS A 53 7.00 2.91 20.95
C LYS A 53 6.81 3.21 22.43
N SER A 54 7.77 3.87 23.10
CA SER A 54 7.63 4.23 24.52
C SER A 54 6.64 5.36 24.79
N LEU A 55 6.54 6.34 23.88
CA LEU A 55 5.52 7.41 23.92
C LEU A 55 4.09 6.84 23.79
N LEU A 56 3.94 5.74 23.04
CA LEU A 56 2.68 5.00 22.91
C LEU A 56 2.18 4.35 24.21
N PHE A 57 3.03 4.16 25.22
CA PHE A 57 2.66 3.46 26.47
C PHE A 57 2.17 4.35 27.61
N ILE A 58 2.30 5.69 27.52
CA ILE A 58 1.97 6.60 28.65
C ILE A 58 0.53 7.16 28.60
N ALA A 59 -0.24 6.92 27.54
CA ALA A 59 -1.61 7.40 27.44
C ALA A 59 -2.64 6.40 28.01
N HIS A 60 -2.93 6.48 29.32
CA HIS A 60 -4.19 5.99 29.91
C HIS A 60 -5.06 7.20 30.28
N PRO A 61 -6.25 7.40 29.67
CA PRO A 61 -7.10 8.52 30.03
C PRO A 61 -8.12 8.14 31.12
N SER A 62 -8.04 8.83 32.25
CA SER A 62 -9.21 9.10 33.07
C SER A 62 -9.84 10.41 32.59
N HIS A 63 -11.15 10.34 32.36
CA HIS A 63 -12.12 11.42 32.10
C HIS A 63 -12.08 12.19 30.76
N ASN A 64 -13.23 12.07 30.09
CA ASN A 64 -13.68 12.68 28.85
C ASN A 64 -13.51 14.20 28.81
N GLN A 65 -12.49 14.66 28.08
CA GLN A 65 -12.46 15.89 27.27
C GLN A 65 -11.08 16.05 26.60
N LEU A 66 -10.02 15.48 27.19
CA LEU A 66 -8.64 15.50 26.66
C LEU A 66 -8.35 14.42 25.58
N ALA A 67 -9.15 13.36 25.51
CA ALA A 67 -8.93 12.25 24.57
C ALA A 67 -9.08 12.64 23.10
N ALA A 68 -9.95 13.61 22.79
CA ALA A 68 -10.07 14.15 21.43
C ALA A 68 -8.81 14.93 21.04
N SER A 69 -8.27 15.77 21.93
CA SER A 69 -7.08 16.57 21.62
C SER A 69 -5.85 15.71 21.34
N SER A 70 -5.65 14.61 22.10
CA SER A 70 -4.50 13.71 21.89
C SER A 70 -4.60 12.88 20.61
N THR A 71 -5.80 12.44 20.22
CA THR A 71 -5.98 11.69 18.96
C THR A 71 -5.79 12.60 17.75
N TYR A 72 -6.29 13.85 17.80
CA TYR A 72 -6.06 14.85 16.74
C TYR A 72 -4.60 15.34 16.66
N GLU A 73 -3.87 15.42 17.78
CA GLU A 73 -2.44 15.79 17.76
C GLU A 73 -1.52 14.67 17.26
N LEU A 74 -1.87 13.39 17.47
CA LEU A 74 -1.18 12.24 16.86
C LEU A 74 -1.16 12.26 15.32
N PHE A 75 -2.12 12.95 14.71
CA PHE A 75 -2.25 13.08 13.25
C PHE A 75 -1.53 14.31 12.65
N ARG A 76 -0.78 15.09 13.42
CA ARG A 76 -0.17 16.35 12.93
C ARG A 76 1.24 16.24 12.35
N SER A 77 1.92 15.10 12.41
CA SER A 77 3.14 14.96 11.60
C SER A 77 2.73 14.57 10.17
N ALA A 78 3.05 15.43 9.20
CA ALA A 78 2.87 15.12 7.78
C ALA A 78 3.64 13.86 7.34
N ASP A 79 4.59 13.39 8.16
CA ASP A 79 5.35 12.16 7.98
C ASP A 79 4.62 10.89 8.47
N LEU A 80 3.50 11.02 9.19
CA LEU A 80 2.68 9.88 9.67
C LEU A 80 1.48 9.55 8.77
N MET A 81 1.14 10.45 7.82
CA MET A 81 0.06 10.19 6.87
C MET A 81 0.53 9.24 5.78
N ASN A 82 -0.30 8.23 5.48
CA ASN A 82 0.02 7.24 4.46
C ASN A 82 0.16 7.90 3.08
N ARG A 83 0.82 7.22 2.15
CA ARG A 83 1.03 7.70 0.77
C ARG A 83 1.22 6.55 -0.18
N TRP A 84 1.06 6.81 -1.47
CA TRP A 84 1.31 5.82 -2.52
C TRP A 84 2.78 5.39 -2.57
N ASN A 85 3.01 4.09 -2.65
CA ASN A 85 4.33 3.51 -2.77
C ASN A 85 4.69 3.34 -4.26
N SER A 86 5.47 4.25 -4.82
CA SER A 86 5.83 4.20 -6.25
C SER A 86 6.56 2.92 -6.68
N SER A 87 7.21 2.21 -5.75
CA SER A 87 7.84 0.91 -6.00
C SER A 87 6.87 -0.28 -5.92
N ASP A 88 5.63 -0.04 -5.50
CA ASP A 88 4.58 -1.05 -5.32
C ASP A 88 3.29 -0.61 -6.04
N CYS A 89 3.49 -0.01 -7.21
CA CYS A 89 2.46 0.38 -8.15
C CYS A 89 2.84 -0.09 -9.54
N ASP A 90 1.83 -0.43 -10.34
CA ASP A 90 2.04 -0.78 -11.74
C ASP A 90 2.68 0.38 -12.50
N GLN A 91 3.53 0.06 -13.48
CA GLN A 91 4.23 1.06 -14.31
C GLN A 91 3.28 1.98 -15.07
N ASN A 92 2.02 1.58 -15.25
CA ASN A 92 1.01 2.37 -15.93
C ASN A 92 0.11 3.16 -14.97
N ILE A 93 0.59 3.41 -13.75
CA ILE A 93 0.02 4.37 -12.80
C ILE A 93 0.94 5.57 -12.67
N PHE A 94 0.40 6.75 -12.93
CA PHE A 94 1.02 8.01 -12.60
C PHE A 94 0.57 8.45 -11.20
N ILE A 95 1.52 8.75 -10.31
CA ILE A 95 1.27 9.27 -8.97
C ILE A 95 1.59 10.76 -8.95
N ASN A 96 0.60 11.60 -8.69
CA ASN A 96 0.83 12.99 -8.35
C ASN A 96 1.00 13.14 -6.83
N ARG A 97 2.24 13.39 -6.39
CA ARG A 97 2.55 13.50 -4.95
C ARG A 97 2.02 14.78 -4.30
N SER A 98 1.74 15.84 -5.08
CA SER A 98 1.30 17.11 -4.51
C SER A 98 -0.11 17.03 -3.92
N ASP A 99 -0.98 16.25 -4.56
CA ASP A 99 -2.38 16.09 -4.17
C ASP A 99 -2.73 14.65 -3.75
N GLN A 100 -1.81 13.69 -3.83
CA GLN A 100 -2.05 12.25 -3.60
C GLN A 100 -3.01 11.62 -4.62
N SER A 101 -3.20 12.26 -5.78
CA SER A 101 -3.97 11.65 -6.85
C SER A 101 -3.15 10.63 -7.64
N ILE A 102 -3.84 9.61 -8.13
CA ILE A 102 -3.28 8.64 -9.06
C ILE A 102 -4.12 8.58 -10.32
N GLN A 103 -3.46 8.33 -11.44
CA GLN A 103 -4.10 8.27 -12.75
C GLN A 103 -3.56 7.09 -13.56
N ARG A 104 -4.48 6.41 -14.25
CA ARG A 104 -4.18 5.39 -15.23
C ARG A 104 -3.58 6.01 -16.50
N ILE A 105 -2.36 5.62 -16.90
CA ILE A 105 -1.62 6.12 -18.07
C ILE A 105 -1.30 5.00 -19.09
N GLY A 106 -0.66 5.27 -20.21
CA GLY A 106 -0.30 4.24 -21.20
C GLY A 106 -1.41 3.98 -22.23
N THR A 107 -1.63 2.72 -22.62
CA THR A 107 -2.56 2.36 -23.71
C THR A 107 -3.89 1.79 -23.19
N ARG A 108 -4.92 1.79 -24.06
CA ARG A 108 -6.26 1.26 -23.77
C ARG A 108 -6.32 -0.27 -23.71
N ASP A 109 -5.34 -0.97 -24.29
CA ASP A 109 -5.32 -2.44 -24.36
C ASP A 109 -4.81 -3.09 -23.07
N ILE A 110 -4.30 -2.28 -22.14
CA ILE A 110 -3.88 -2.72 -20.82
C ILE A 110 -5.09 -2.64 -19.89
N TRP A 111 -5.41 -3.78 -19.29
CA TRP A 111 -6.56 -3.97 -18.42
C TRP A 111 -6.38 -3.25 -17.07
N TYR A 112 -5.99 -3.98 -16.04
CA TYR A 112 -6.00 -3.49 -14.66
C TYR A 112 -4.60 -3.10 -14.21
N SER A 113 -4.50 -1.92 -13.60
CA SER A 113 -3.27 -1.42 -12.98
C SER A 113 -3.58 -1.05 -11.52
N SER A 114 -2.81 -1.63 -10.60
CA SER A 114 -3.01 -1.43 -9.17
C SER A 114 -1.86 -0.65 -8.53
N CYS A 115 -2.15 -0.02 -7.41
CA CYS A 115 -1.17 0.73 -6.63
C CYS A 115 -1.45 0.54 -5.15
N ARG A 116 -0.42 0.18 -4.37
CA ARG A 116 -0.48 0.05 -2.91
C ARG A 116 0.16 1.24 -2.22
N THR A 117 -0.28 1.52 -1.01
CA THR A 117 0.37 2.50 -0.14
C THR A 117 1.62 1.94 0.54
N GLU A 118 2.44 2.81 1.11
CA GLU A 118 3.66 2.42 1.82
C GLU A 118 3.37 1.69 3.14
N ASN A 119 2.40 2.18 3.91
CA ASN A 119 2.04 1.61 5.20
C ASN A 119 0.79 0.74 5.10
N MET A 120 0.79 -0.35 5.86
CA MET A 120 -0.35 -1.25 6.02
C MET A 120 -1.35 -0.73 7.07
N ALA A 121 -2.59 -1.21 7.00
CA ALA A 121 -3.56 -1.13 8.09
C ALA A 121 -2.97 -1.83 9.33
N PRO A 122 -2.89 -1.16 10.50
CA PRO A 122 -2.26 -1.74 11.69
C PRO A 122 -2.99 -3.00 12.17
N ALA A 123 -2.41 -4.17 11.92
CA ALA A 123 -3.02 -5.45 12.30
C ALA A 123 -2.85 -5.80 13.79
N SER A 124 -1.79 -5.30 14.42
CA SER A 124 -1.45 -5.55 15.83
C SER A 124 -2.13 -4.61 16.82
N GLN A 125 -2.85 -3.58 16.35
CA GLN A 125 -3.59 -2.67 17.21
C GLN A 125 -4.93 -3.30 17.61
N HIS A 126 -5.31 -3.14 18.88
CA HIS A 126 -6.53 -3.74 19.43
C HIS A 126 -7.63 -2.70 19.72
N PHE A 127 -7.42 -1.43 19.36
CA PHE A 127 -8.38 -0.35 19.56
C PHE A 127 -8.32 0.64 18.39
N GLY A 128 -9.45 1.30 18.10
CA GLY A 128 -9.55 2.32 17.06
C GLY A 128 -9.95 1.79 15.67
N ILE A 129 -9.96 2.71 14.71
CA ILE A 129 -10.34 2.46 13.32
C ILE A 129 -9.20 2.95 12.43
N PHE A 130 -8.73 2.08 11.55
CA PHE A 130 -7.92 2.47 10.41
C PHE A 130 -8.85 2.87 9.26
N TYR A 131 -8.68 4.04 8.65
CA TYR A 131 -9.62 4.53 7.65
C TYR A 131 -8.96 5.47 6.64
N PHE A 132 -9.43 5.42 5.39
CA PHE A 132 -9.04 6.33 4.31
C PHE A 132 -10.22 6.57 3.36
N GLU A 133 -10.17 7.68 2.62
CA GLU A 133 -11.15 8.00 1.57
C GLU A 133 -10.46 8.16 0.21
N MET A 134 -11.21 7.86 -0.84
CA MET A 134 -10.83 8.02 -2.23
C MET A 134 -11.94 8.77 -2.95
N GLU A 135 -11.62 9.95 -3.48
CA GLU A 135 -12.52 10.72 -4.35
C GLU A 135 -12.29 10.30 -5.80
N ILE A 136 -13.37 9.93 -6.49
CA ILE A 136 -13.31 9.54 -7.89
C ILE A 136 -13.34 10.81 -8.75
N ILE A 137 -12.19 11.22 -9.27
CA ILE A 137 -12.08 12.43 -10.08
C ILE A 137 -12.56 12.18 -11.51
N LYS A 138 -12.18 11.04 -12.08
CA LYS A 138 -12.57 10.62 -13.41
C LYS A 138 -12.73 9.12 -13.45
N LEU A 139 -13.82 8.67 -14.05
CA LEU A 139 -14.11 7.27 -14.30
C LEU A 139 -14.72 7.16 -15.69
N GLU A 140 -14.06 6.43 -16.58
CA GLU A 140 -14.59 6.15 -17.90
C GLU A 140 -15.78 5.19 -17.78
N THR A 141 -16.85 5.49 -18.51
CA THR A 141 -18.03 4.63 -18.68
C THR A 141 -18.03 4.07 -20.08
N THR A 142 -18.34 2.79 -20.25
CA THR A 142 -18.42 2.22 -21.59
C THR A 142 -19.75 2.63 -22.25
N ASN A 143 -19.69 3.08 -23.50
CA ASN A 143 -20.88 3.29 -24.32
C ASN A 143 -21.58 1.96 -24.69
N ASP A 144 -20.87 0.83 -24.52
CA ASP A 144 -21.34 -0.52 -24.83
C ASP A 144 -22.20 -1.14 -23.71
N ALA A 145 -22.11 -0.62 -22.49
CA ALA A 145 -23.06 -0.96 -21.45
C ALA A 145 -24.36 -0.18 -21.74
N LYS A 146 -25.46 -0.90 -21.99
CA LYS A 146 -26.79 -0.31 -22.24
C LYS A 146 -27.26 0.68 -21.15
N ASP A 147 -26.58 0.71 -20.00
CA ASP A 147 -26.89 1.53 -18.84
C ASP A 147 -25.74 2.46 -18.40
N GLY A 148 -24.65 2.58 -19.19
CA GLY A 148 -23.52 3.47 -18.84
C GLY A 148 -22.72 3.06 -17.60
N HIS A 149 -22.67 1.75 -17.29
CA HIS A 149 -21.95 1.24 -16.13
C HIS A 149 -20.44 1.46 -16.24
N CYS A 150 -19.81 1.90 -15.15
CA CYS A 150 -18.37 1.91 -15.04
C CYS A 150 -17.83 0.47 -15.03
N VAL A 151 -16.59 0.29 -15.48
CA VAL A 151 -15.90 -1.00 -15.36
C VAL A 151 -14.49 -0.75 -14.84
N GLY A 152 -14.15 -1.46 -13.77
CA GLY A 152 -12.77 -1.71 -13.42
C GLY A 152 -12.06 -0.70 -12.52
N LEU A 153 -12.84 0.04 -11.72
CA LEU A 153 -12.34 0.68 -10.50
C LEU A 153 -12.64 -0.22 -9.29
N GLY A 154 -11.62 -0.49 -8.48
CA GLY A 154 -11.73 -1.16 -7.19
C GLY A 154 -10.98 -0.40 -6.10
N ILE A 155 -11.60 -0.19 -4.94
CA ILE A 155 -11.02 0.52 -3.79
C ILE A 155 -11.10 -0.39 -2.57
N GLY A 156 -9.99 -0.58 -1.86
CA GLY A 156 -9.99 -1.41 -0.66
C GLY A 156 -8.60 -1.80 -0.18
N LEU A 157 -8.44 -3.07 0.17
CA LEU A 157 -7.28 -3.61 0.88
C LEU A 157 -6.73 -4.86 0.19
N SER A 158 -5.41 -4.91 0.02
CA SER A 158 -4.74 -6.10 -0.52
C SER A 158 -3.48 -6.49 0.25
N PRO A 159 -3.10 -7.78 0.22
CA PRO A 159 -1.85 -8.24 0.79
C PRO A 159 -0.68 -7.97 -0.15
N LYS A 160 0.55 -7.98 0.39
CA LYS A 160 1.77 -7.75 -0.41
C LYS A 160 1.99 -8.76 -1.54
N LYS A 161 1.41 -9.96 -1.42
CA LYS A 161 1.48 -11.03 -2.41
C LYS A 161 0.57 -10.81 -3.63
N MET A 162 -0.37 -9.87 -3.60
CA MET A 162 -1.20 -9.55 -4.76
C MET A 162 -0.31 -8.91 -5.85
N PRO A 163 -0.31 -9.41 -7.09
CA PRO A 163 0.40 -8.76 -8.20
C PRO A 163 -0.31 -7.47 -8.63
N MET A 164 0.41 -6.59 -9.34
CA MET A 164 -0.08 -5.24 -9.66
C MET A 164 -0.66 -5.09 -11.07
N ASN A 165 -0.44 -6.07 -11.96
CA ASN A 165 -0.58 -5.91 -13.42
C ASN A 165 -1.28 -7.08 -14.12
N GLU A 166 -2.00 -7.94 -13.40
CA GLU A 166 -2.65 -9.13 -13.95
C GLU A 166 -4.18 -9.09 -13.76
N ILE A 167 -4.92 -9.47 -14.82
CA ILE A 167 -6.37 -9.26 -14.95
C ILE A 167 -7.15 -9.94 -13.83
N MET A 168 -6.81 -11.19 -13.53
CA MET A 168 -7.54 -12.03 -12.58
C MET A 168 -6.82 -12.15 -11.23
N GLU A 169 -5.78 -11.33 -11.03
CA GLU A 169 -5.00 -11.25 -9.80
C GLU A 169 -4.99 -9.81 -9.24
N SER A 170 -5.98 -9.00 -9.65
CA SER A 170 -6.21 -7.63 -9.19
C SER A 170 -7.04 -7.56 -7.91
N LEU A 171 -7.27 -6.34 -7.40
CA LEU A 171 -8.02 -6.08 -6.18
C LEU A 171 -9.49 -6.53 -6.33
N GLY A 172 -9.91 -7.47 -5.49
CA GLY A 172 -11.22 -8.12 -5.52
C GLY A 172 -11.12 -9.58 -5.96
N PRO A 173 -10.76 -9.87 -7.23
CA PRO A 173 -10.57 -11.24 -7.71
C PRO A 173 -9.46 -12.01 -7.00
N PHE A 174 -8.37 -11.35 -6.58
CA PHE A 174 -7.26 -12.05 -5.92
C PHE A 174 -7.61 -12.49 -4.49
N ASN A 175 -7.27 -13.73 -4.13
CA ASN A 175 -7.61 -14.27 -2.82
C ASN A 175 -6.92 -13.52 -1.66
N GLY A 176 -7.70 -13.15 -0.65
CA GLY A 176 -7.24 -12.35 0.49
C GLY A 176 -7.28 -10.84 0.24
N THR A 177 -7.84 -10.39 -0.88
CA THR A 177 -8.19 -8.98 -1.10
C THR A 177 -9.60 -8.68 -0.64
N TYR A 178 -9.85 -7.40 -0.35
CA TYR A 178 -11.16 -6.87 0.02
C TYR A 178 -11.37 -5.60 -0.79
N ALA A 179 -12.48 -5.49 -1.52
CA ALA A 179 -12.69 -4.38 -2.43
C ALA A 179 -14.15 -3.95 -2.48
N TYR A 180 -14.38 -2.65 -2.63
CA TYR A 180 -15.60 -2.11 -3.18
C TYR A 180 -15.32 -1.68 -4.63
N ASP A 181 -15.95 -2.34 -5.58
CA ASP A 181 -15.83 -1.98 -6.98
C ASP A 181 -16.95 -1.05 -7.45
N CYS A 182 -16.69 -0.43 -8.59
CA CYS A 182 -17.59 0.57 -9.14
C CYS A 182 -18.92 0.00 -9.65
N THR A 183 -18.99 -1.32 -9.87
CA THR A 183 -20.20 -2.04 -10.27
C THR A 183 -21.13 -2.38 -9.11
N GLY A 184 -20.84 -1.88 -7.90
CA GLY A 184 -21.69 -2.12 -6.74
C GLY A 184 -21.41 -3.45 -6.04
N LYS A 185 -20.19 -4.01 -6.21
CA LYS A 185 -19.79 -5.27 -5.58
C LYS A 185 -18.83 -5.08 -4.43
N PHE A 186 -19.07 -5.80 -3.35
CA PHE A 186 -18.09 -6.02 -2.30
C PHE A 186 -17.43 -7.38 -2.48
N TRP A 187 -16.10 -7.40 -2.57
CA TRP A 187 -15.27 -8.59 -2.79
C TRP A 187 -14.58 -9.05 -1.51
N GLY A 188 -14.23 -10.34 -1.46
CA GLY A 188 -13.42 -10.93 -0.39
C GLY A 188 -14.21 -11.52 0.78
N HIS A 189 -15.54 -11.54 0.69
CA HIS A 189 -16.41 -11.96 1.79
C HIS A 189 -17.26 -13.19 1.42
N SER A 190 -17.01 -14.32 2.10
CA SER A 190 -17.85 -15.52 1.98
C SER A 190 -19.01 -15.46 2.98
N ILE A 191 -20.02 -14.66 2.67
CA ILE A 191 -21.23 -14.49 3.49
C ILE A 191 -22.49 -15.00 2.75
N SER A 192 -23.65 -15.00 3.41
CA SER A 192 -24.91 -15.36 2.77
C SER A 192 -25.17 -14.48 1.53
N GLY A 193 -25.56 -15.10 0.42
CA GLY A 193 -25.76 -14.40 -0.86
C GLY A 193 -24.49 -14.12 -1.65
N SER A 194 -23.29 -14.50 -1.16
CA SER A 194 -22.06 -14.37 -1.94
C SER A 194 -22.03 -15.26 -3.17
N ARG A 195 -21.55 -14.72 -4.30
CA ARG A 195 -21.27 -15.44 -5.54
C ARG A 195 -19.77 -15.71 -5.65
N ARG A 196 -19.40 -16.67 -6.50
CA ARG A 196 -18.01 -16.94 -6.89
C ARG A 196 -17.92 -17.10 -8.40
N LEU A 197 -16.78 -16.71 -8.95
CA LEU A 197 -16.46 -17.03 -10.33
C LEU A 197 -16.11 -18.51 -10.34
N GLU A 198 -16.96 -19.33 -10.97
CA GLU A 198 -16.61 -20.72 -11.21
C GLU A 198 -15.34 -20.79 -12.06
N THR A 199 -14.43 -21.71 -11.72
CA THR A 199 -13.25 -21.98 -12.55
C THR A 199 -13.73 -22.47 -13.92
N GLY A 200 -13.57 -21.67 -14.98
CA GLY A 200 -14.30 -21.94 -16.23
C GLY A 200 -13.58 -21.47 -17.49
N GLY A 201 -12.59 -22.24 -17.92
CA GLY A 201 -11.96 -22.13 -19.24
C GLY A 201 -10.80 -23.12 -19.40
N ARG A 202 -11.09 -24.42 -19.54
CA ARG A 202 -10.07 -25.39 -19.97
C ARG A 202 -9.81 -25.18 -21.47
N VAL A 203 -8.72 -24.51 -21.81
CA VAL A 203 -8.08 -24.72 -23.12
C VAL A 203 -6.95 -25.71 -22.90
N SER A 204 -7.21 -26.97 -23.30
CA SER A 204 -6.23 -28.05 -23.50
C SER A 204 -5.14 -28.25 -22.42
N LYS A 205 -5.29 -29.26 -21.56
CA LYS A 205 -4.23 -29.97 -20.77
C LYS A 205 -3.19 -29.13 -19.99
N GLN A 206 -3.28 -27.81 -19.96
CA GLN A 206 -2.45 -26.92 -19.16
C GLN A 206 -3.30 -26.28 -18.06
N LYS A 207 -2.63 -25.90 -16.98
CA LYS A 207 -3.14 -25.26 -15.74
C LYS A 207 -4.39 -24.39 -15.99
N PRO A 208 -5.41 -24.39 -15.10
CA PRO A 208 -6.60 -23.54 -15.27
C PRO A 208 -6.20 -22.10 -15.60
N LEU A 209 -6.88 -21.52 -16.60
CA LEU A 209 -6.57 -20.20 -17.16
C LEU A 209 -6.57 -19.08 -16.10
N PHE A 210 -7.25 -19.30 -14.98
CA PHE A 210 -7.27 -18.43 -13.81
C PHE A 210 -7.65 -19.21 -12.55
N GLN A 211 -7.19 -18.73 -11.39
CA GLN A 211 -7.67 -19.19 -10.08
C GLN A 211 -9.12 -18.71 -9.88
N ALA A 212 -9.94 -19.46 -9.14
CA ALA A 212 -11.28 -19.01 -8.77
C ALA A 212 -11.19 -17.61 -8.13
N GLY A 213 -11.87 -16.62 -8.72
CA GLY A 213 -11.88 -15.26 -8.19
C GLY A 213 -12.49 -15.22 -6.79
N GLY A 214 -12.07 -14.23 -6.00
CA GLY A 214 -12.61 -13.97 -4.67
C GLY A 214 -14.14 -13.89 -4.68
N PRO A 215 -14.82 -14.34 -3.60
CA PRO A 215 -16.26 -14.24 -3.50
C PRO A 215 -16.70 -12.76 -3.48
N TRP A 216 -17.88 -12.46 -4.02
CA TRP A 216 -18.45 -11.11 -3.95
C TRP A 216 -19.93 -11.12 -3.59
N VAL A 217 -20.39 -9.98 -3.08
CA VAL A 217 -21.80 -9.67 -2.83
C VAL A 217 -22.18 -8.45 -3.67
N GLU A 218 -23.36 -8.49 -4.28
CA GLU A 218 -23.93 -7.42 -5.12
C GLU A 218 -24.96 -6.59 -4.36
N GLY A 219 -25.42 -5.49 -4.95
CA GLY A 219 -26.53 -4.68 -4.43
C GLY A 219 -26.09 -3.40 -3.73
N MET A 220 -24.79 -3.12 -3.71
CA MET A 220 -24.27 -1.82 -3.24
C MET A 220 -24.45 -0.76 -4.33
N PRO A 221 -24.49 0.53 -3.96
CA PRO A 221 -24.62 1.61 -4.95
C PRO A 221 -23.50 1.56 -6.00
N LEU A 222 -23.82 1.96 -7.22
CA LEU A 222 -22.82 2.14 -8.28
C LEU A 222 -21.99 3.38 -8.02
N LEU A 223 -20.69 3.28 -8.28
CA LEU A 223 -19.77 4.40 -8.13
C LEU A 223 -19.69 5.21 -9.42
N ARG A 224 -19.56 6.54 -9.29
CA ARG A 224 -19.38 7.46 -10.41
C ARG A 224 -18.38 8.56 -10.09
N ALA A 225 -17.98 9.33 -11.09
CA ALA A 225 -17.16 10.51 -10.88
C ALA A 225 -17.85 11.49 -9.91
N GLY A 226 -17.09 12.03 -8.94
CA GLY A 226 -17.54 12.88 -7.85
C GLY A 226 -17.89 12.13 -6.56
N ASP A 227 -18.01 10.80 -6.59
CA ASP A 227 -18.23 10.02 -5.36
C ASP A 227 -16.97 9.98 -4.49
N VAL A 228 -17.17 10.03 -3.18
CA VAL A 228 -16.13 9.80 -2.17
C VAL A 228 -16.38 8.45 -1.51
N VAL A 229 -15.48 7.51 -1.74
CA VAL A 229 -15.54 6.16 -1.18
C VAL A 229 -14.59 6.04 -0.02
N GLY A 230 -15.09 5.66 1.14
CA GLY A 230 -14.26 5.36 2.30
C GLY A 230 -14.10 3.87 2.51
N CYS A 231 -12.92 3.47 2.97
CA CYS A 231 -12.62 2.10 3.36
C CYS A 231 -11.83 2.11 4.68
N GLY A 232 -12.20 1.24 5.61
CA GLY A 232 -11.51 1.11 6.87
C GLY A 232 -11.68 -0.23 7.55
N VAL A 233 -11.00 -0.41 8.68
CA VAL A 233 -11.05 -1.63 9.50
C VAL A 233 -11.17 -1.25 10.96
N LYS A 234 -12.18 -1.77 11.65
CA LYS A 234 -12.23 -1.76 13.12
C LYS A 234 -11.15 -2.70 13.62
N MET A 235 -10.11 -2.20 14.30
CA MET A 235 -8.91 -2.99 14.54
C MET A 235 -9.14 -4.13 15.55
N ALA A 236 -10.03 -3.92 16.53
CA ALA A 236 -10.41 -4.93 17.52
C ALA A 236 -11.15 -6.12 16.90
N THR A 237 -12.19 -5.85 16.11
CA THR A 237 -13.09 -6.88 15.55
C THR A 237 -12.62 -7.39 14.20
N ARG A 238 -11.78 -6.61 13.51
CA ARG A 238 -11.36 -6.80 12.12
C ARG A 238 -12.53 -6.71 11.14
N GLN A 239 -13.61 -6.05 11.55
CA GLN A 239 -14.72 -5.72 10.66
C GLN A 239 -14.27 -4.66 9.65
N ILE A 240 -14.56 -4.86 8.36
CA ILE A 240 -14.33 -3.84 7.34
C ILE A 240 -15.47 -2.83 7.35
N ILE A 241 -15.14 -1.57 7.10
CA ILE A 241 -16.09 -0.46 6.97
C ILE A 241 -15.98 0.06 5.54
N TYR A 242 -17.13 0.19 4.87
CA TYR A 242 -17.24 0.97 3.64
C TYR A 242 -18.21 2.12 3.83
N THR A 243 -17.90 3.26 3.22
CA THR A 243 -18.77 4.43 3.21
C THR A 243 -18.85 5.00 1.80
N LEU A 244 -19.98 5.59 1.46
CA LEU A 244 -20.15 6.33 0.22
C LEU A 244 -20.68 7.71 0.54
N ASN A 245 -19.97 8.74 0.09
CA ASN A 245 -20.34 10.14 0.26
C ASN A 245 -20.62 10.54 1.73
N GLY A 246 -19.82 10.00 2.66
CA GLY A 246 -19.97 10.24 4.10
C GLY A 246 -21.10 9.44 4.76
N GLN A 247 -21.72 8.49 4.06
CA GLN A 247 -22.72 7.58 4.63
C GLN A 247 -22.16 6.16 4.77
N ARG A 248 -22.45 5.52 5.90
CA ARG A 248 -22.05 4.14 6.20
C ARG A 248 -22.88 3.15 5.40
N LEU A 249 -22.22 2.26 4.65
CA LEU A 249 -22.88 1.13 3.96
C LEU A 249 -23.06 -0.05 4.93
N ASP A 250 -23.88 -1.05 4.62
CA ASP A 250 -23.99 -2.23 5.48
C ASP A 250 -22.83 -3.21 5.22
N THR A 251 -22.00 -3.43 6.24
CA THR A 251 -20.88 -4.39 6.23
C THR A 251 -20.84 -5.20 7.53
N THR A 252 -21.99 -5.40 8.16
CA THR A 252 -22.11 -5.99 9.50
C THR A 252 -21.38 -7.34 9.61
N ASP A 253 -21.55 -8.20 8.61
CA ASP A 253 -20.97 -9.56 8.58
C ASP A 253 -19.65 -9.66 7.80
N MET A 254 -19.01 -8.54 7.49
CA MET A 254 -17.83 -8.50 6.63
C MET A 254 -16.56 -8.24 7.45
N PHE A 255 -15.66 -9.22 7.45
CA PHE A 255 -14.41 -9.19 8.22
C PHE A 255 -13.20 -9.43 7.32
N VAL A 256 -12.07 -8.83 7.70
CA VAL A 256 -10.77 -9.07 7.08
C VAL A 256 -9.96 -10.10 7.86
N ASP A 257 -9.07 -10.81 7.15
CA ASP A 257 -8.16 -11.77 7.76
C ASP A 257 -7.26 -11.08 8.81
N LYS A 258 -7.11 -11.75 9.96
CA LYS A 258 -6.27 -11.29 11.07
C LYS A 258 -4.79 -11.59 10.86
N SER A 259 -4.49 -12.61 10.07
CA SER A 259 -3.12 -13.14 9.87
C SER A 259 -2.36 -12.46 8.73
N THR A 260 -3.01 -11.53 8.03
CA THR A 260 -2.49 -10.93 6.81
C THR A 260 -2.33 -9.42 6.96
N ASP A 261 -1.14 -8.93 6.62
CA ASP A 261 -0.86 -7.51 6.47
C ASP A 261 -1.56 -6.97 5.22
N LEU A 262 -2.40 -5.95 5.41
CA LEU A 262 -3.27 -5.40 4.38
C LEU A 262 -2.97 -3.94 4.13
N TYR A 263 -2.82 -3.56 2.88
CA TYR A 263 -2.47 -2.21 2.46
C TYR A 263 -3.66 -1.57 1.74
N PRO A 264 -3.97 -0.28 2.00
CA PRO A 264 -4.81 0.49 1.10
C PRO A 264 -4.33 0.32 -0.34
N THR A 265 -5.29 -0.04 -1.19
CA THR A 265 -5.05 -0.39 -2.58
C THR A 265 -6.17 0.18 -3.42
N VAL A 266 -5.79 0.61 -4.61
CA VAL A 266 -6.73 0.95 -5.66
C VAL A 266 -6.31 0.24 -6.94
N THR A 267 -7.30 -0.20 -7.71
CA THR A 267 -7.15 -0.72 -9.06
C THR A 267 -7.91 0.19 -10.00
N LEU A 268 -7.25 0.63 -11.07
CA LEU A 268 -7.82 1.41 -12.16
C LEU A 268 -7.77 0.59 -13.45
N HIS A 269 -8.72 0.82 -14.36
CA HIS A 269 -8.80 0.10 -15.62
C HIS A 269 -8.61 1.02 -16.81
N TRP A 270 -9.54 1.97 -17.01
CA TRP A 270 -9.56 2.75 -18.23
C TRP A 270 -8.52 3.85 -18.24
N LEU A 271 -7.95 4.10 -19.41
CA LEU A 271 -7.00 5.19 -19.62
C LEU A 271 -7.61 6.51 -19.12
N MET A 272 -6.85 7.27 -18.33
CA MET A 272 -7.25 8.50 -17.67
C MET A 272 -8.23 8.36 -16.50
N ASP A 273 -8.64 7.16 -16.10
CA ASP A 273 -9.26 6.96 -14.77
C ASP A 273 -8.37 7.60 -13.71
N LYS A 274 -8.98 8.37 -12.82
CA LYS A 274 -8.27 9.17 -11.83
C LYS A 274 -9.02 9.17 -10.52
N VAL A 275 -8.29 8.91 -9.45
CA VAL A 275 -8.78 9.06 -8.08
C VAL A 275 -7.85 9.97 -7.28
N ASN A 276 -8.39 10.62 -6.27
CA ASN A 276 -7.65 11.41 -5.31
C ASN A 276 -7.73 10.74 -3.92
N ALA A 277 -6.57 10.51 -3.29
CA ALA A 277 -6.51 9.83 -2.01
C ALA A 277 -6.49 10.80 -0.84
N ASN A 278 -7.30 10.50 0.17
CA ASN A 278 -7.31 11.16 1.45
C ASN A 278 -6.99 10.16 2.55
N PHE A 279 -5.75 10.18 3.02
CA PHE A 279 -5.29 9.34 4.13
C PHE A 279 -5.50 9.99 5.51
N GLY A 280 -6.26 11.10 5.54
CA GLY A 280 -6.64 11.80 6.76
C GLY A 280 -5.91 13.13 6.97
N PRO A 281 -6.20 13.81 8.10
CA PRO A 281 -7.14 13.38 9.13
C PRO A 281 -8.59 13.83 8.90
N LYS A 282 -8.86 14.63 7.85
CA LYS A 282 -10.18 15.22 7.61
C LYS A 282 -10.93 14.40 6.58
N PHE A 283 -11.99 13.72 6.99
CA PHE A 283 -12.81 12.87 6.13
C PHE A 283 -14.19 13.47 5.90
N LYS A 284 -14.86 13.05 4.82
CA LYS A 284 -16.28 13.33 4.57
C LYS A 284 -17.16 12.51 5.53
N PHE A 285 -16.75 11.27 5.82
CA PHE A 285 -17.36 10.46 6.87
C PHE A 285 -16.96 10.95 8.26
N ASP A 286 -17.95 11.02 9.16
CA ASP A 286 -17.74 11.39 10.55
C ASP A 286 -17.37 10.15 11.38
N LEU A 287 -16.08 9.90 11.54
CA LEU A 287 -15.54 8.77 12.32
C LEU A 287 -15.95 8.79 13.80
N LEU A 288 -16.41 9.93 14.35
CA LEU A 288 -16.87 9.99 15.73
C LEU A 288 -18.25 9.34 15.94
N LYS A 289 -18.96 9.03 14.85
CA LYS A 289 -20.25 8.34 14.88
C LYS A 289 -20.15 6.82 14.77
N GLU A 290 -18.94 6.25 14.66
CA GLU A 290 -18.68 4.82 14.42
C GLU A 290 -18.09 4.10 15.65
#